data_AF-A0A960PWN4-F1
#
_entry.id   AF-A0A960PWN4-F1
#
_cell.length_a   1.000
_cell.length_b   1.000
_cell.length_c   1.000
_cell.angle_alpha   90.00
_cell.angle_beta   90.00
_cell.angle_gamma   90.00
#
_symmetry.space_group_name_H-M   'P 1'
#
loop_
_entity.id
_entity.type
_entity.pdbx_description
1 polymer ?
#
loop_
_entity_poly.entity_id
_entity_poly.type
_entity_poly.pdbx_seq_one_letter_code
_entity_poly.pdbx_strand_id
1 'polypeptide(L)'
;ELGASLERVVVTELREGVFHAELLLHAADGTHSLSSRPSDAIALAARTGAPIFAAEEVLAEAGYVEDEDPEEVPSEEVVEQFRDFIDSVNPEDFAT
;
A
#
# COMPACT_ATOMS: atom_id res chain seq x y z
N GLU A 1 -29.04 -3.30 9.81
CA GLU A 1 -28.17 -2.46 8.96
C GLU A 1 -28.22 -1.02 9.45
N LEU A 2 -27.11 -0.29 9.37
CA LEU A 2 -27.00 1.12 9.82
C LEU A 2 -27.47 2.13 8.77
N GLY A 3 -27.92 1.67 7.59
CA GLY A 3 -28.44 2.54 6.52
C GLY A 3 -27.40 3.44 5.86
N ALA A 4 -26.11 3.09 5.96
CA ALA A 4 -25.00 3.84 5.39
C ALA A 4 -24.14 2.96 4.49
N SER A 5 -23.63 3.52 3.39
CA SER A 5 -22.66 2.89 2.48
C SER A 5 -21.34 3.65 2.49
N LEU A 6 -20.23 2.93 2.33
CA LEU A 6 -18.92 3.56 2.19
C LEU A 6 -18.79 4.15 0.78
N GLU A 7 -18.72 5.48 0.69
CA GLU A 7 -18.59 6.21 -0.57
C GLU A 7 -17.13 6.23 -1.03
N ARG A 8 -16.19 6.55 -0.13
CA ARG A 8 -14.74 6.53 -0.40
C ARG A 8 -13.91 6.54 0.88
N VAL A 9 -12.64 6.20 0.72
CA VAL A 9 -11.60 6.36 1.75
C VAL A 9 -10.64 7.46 1.31
N VAL A 10 -10.20 8.28 2.24
CA VAL A 10 -9.16 9.30 1.99
C VAL A 10 -8.07 9.17 3.05
N VAL A 11 -6.82 8.97 2.65
CA VAL A 11 -5.65 9.16 3.54
C VAL A 11 -5.39 10.66 3.61
N THR A 12 -5.67 11.28 4.75
CA THR A 12 -5.78 12.74 4.87
C THR A 12 -4.48 13.40 5.31
N GLU A 13 -3.67 12.73 6.12
CA GLU A 13 -2.45 13.32 6.68
C GLU A 13 -1.41 12.27 7.07
N LEU A 14 -0.15 12.71 7.07
CA LEU A 14 0.99 12.04 7.67
C LEU A 14 1.56 12.99 8.73
N ARG A 15 1.56 12.57 10.00
CA ARG A 15 2.07 13.37 11.11
C ARG A 15 2.99 12.52 11.96
N GLU A 16 4.22 12.97 12.14
CA GLU A 16 5.23 12.25 12.94
C GLU A 16 5.44 10.79 12.49
N GLY A 17 5.33 10.54 11.17
CA GLY A 17 5.43 9.19 10.59
C GLY A 17 4.18 8.33 10.75
N VAL A 18 3.08 8.89 11.27
CA VAL A 18 1.79 8.21 11.45
C VAL A 18 0.78 8.72 10.43
N PHE A 19 0.26 7.81 9.61
CA PHE A 19 -0.80 8.10 8.64
C PHE A 19 -2.18 8.12 9.31
N HIS A 20 -3.06 9.02 8.87
CA HIS A 20 -4.46 9.07 9.26
C HIS A 20 -5.37 8.98 8.03
N ALA A 21 -6.57 8.43 8.22
CA ALA A 21 -7.54 8.30 7.16
C ALA A 21 -8.95 8.68 7.62
N GLU A 22 -9.80 8.98 6.64
CA GLU A 22 -11.22 9.21 6.82
C GLU A 22 -12.05 8.30 5.91
N LEU A 23 -13.13 7.79 6.47
CA LEU A 23 -14.20 7.07 5.77
C LEU A 23 -15.31 8.07 5.46
N LEU A 24 -15.59 8.30 4.18
CA LEU A 24 -16.77 9.07 3.78
C LEU A 24 -17.94 8.12 3.58
N LEU A 25 -18.93 8.22 4.45
CA LEU A 25 -20.11 7.39 4.48
C LEU A 25 -21.31 8.15 3.93
N HIS A 26 -22.05 7.56 3.01
CA HIS A 26 -23.31 8.10 2.53
C HIS A 26 -24.47 7.43 3.27
N ALA A 27 -25.31 8.22 3.92
CA ALA A 27 -26.51 7.80 4.63
C ALA A 27 -27.72 8.63 4.18
N ALA A 28 -28.92 8.26 4.64
CA ALA A 28 -30.16 8.93 4.25
C ALA A 28 -30.22 10.41 4.64
N ASP A 29 -29.49 10.82 5.67
CA ASP A 29 -29.40 12.19 6.18
C ASP A 29 -28.21 12.98 5.62
N GLY A 30 -27.37 12.36 4.78
CA GLY A 30 -26.27 13.02 4.08
C GLY A 30 -24.96 12.23 4.10
N THR A 31 -23.88 12.91 3.75
CA THR A 31 -22.52 12.37 3.80
C THR A 31 -21.87 12.70 5.13
N HIS A 32 -21.29 11.70 5.78
CA HIS A 32 -20.59 11.82 7.05
C HIS A 32 -19.13 11.41 6.88
N SER A 33 -18.24 12.13 7.56
CA SER A 33 -16.84 11.71 7.67
C SER A 33 -16.60 11.02 9.02
N LEU A 34 -15.89 9.90 9.00
CA LEU A 34 -15.47 9.16 10.18
C LEU A 34 -13.96 8.95 10.16
N SER A 35 -13.28 9.44 11.19
CA SER A 35 -11.85 9.19 11.39
C SER A 35 -11.57 7.69 11.56
N SER A 36 -10.52 7.22 10.90
CA SER A 36 -10.13 5.82 10.91
C SER A 36 -8.61 5.68 10.84
N ARG A 37 -8.10 4.54 11.29
CA ARG A 37 -6.74 4.16 10.96
C ARG A 37 -6.68 3.76 9.48
N PRO A 38 -5.59 4.07 8.77
CA PRO A 38 -5.46 3.72 7.36
C PRO A 38 -5.68 2.23 7.08
N SER A 39 -5.19 1.34 7.95
CA SER A 39 -5.36 -0.11 7.78
C SER A 39 -6.84 -0.54 7.79
N ASP A 40 -7.64 0.02 8.69
CA ASP A 40 -9.06 -0.31 8.80
C ASP A 40 -9.82 0.28 7.62
N ALA A 41 -9.48 1.50 7.21
CA ALA A 41 -10.12 2.16 6.07
C ALA A 41 -9.85 1.41 4.75
N ILE A 42 -8.60 1.05 4.48
CA ILE A 42 -8.21 0.25 3.30
C ILE A 42 -8.89 -1.12 3.32
N ALA A 43 -8.95 -1.79 4.47
CA ALA A 43 -9.61 -3.09 4.58
C ALA A 43 -11.12 -3.01 4.27
N LEU A 44 -11.78 -1.92 4.67
CA LEU A 44 -13.19 -1.68 4.34
C LEU A 44 -13.36 -1.39 2.85
N ALA A 45 -12.55 -0.49 2.28
CA ALA A 45 -12.57 -0.19 0.85
C ALA A 45 -12.36 -1.43 -0.02
N ALA A 46 -11.41 -2.30 0.35
CA ALA A 46 -11.15 -3.56 -0.36
C ALA A 46 -12.37 -4.52 -0.32
N ARG A 47 -13.16 -4.50 0.76
CA ARG A 47 -14.36 -5.35 0.89
C ARG A 47 -15.58 -4.77 0.18
N THR A 48 -15.71 -3.44 0.13
CA THR A 48 -16.87 -2.77 -0.45
C THR A 48 -16.65 -2.34 -1.90
N GLY A 49 -15.41 -2.36 -2.39
CA GLY A 49 -15.03 -1.79 -3.68
C GLY A 49 -15.04 -0.26 -3.70
N ALA A 50 -15.06 0.40 -2.54
CA ALA A 50 -15.03 1.86 -2.48
C ALA A 50 -13.66 2.39 -2.96
N PRO A 51 -13.63 3.49 -3.73
CA PRO A 51 -12.39 4.09 -4.18
C PRO A 51 -11.56 4.63 -3.00
N ILE A 52 -10.24 4.56 -3.16
CA ILE A 52 -9.24 5.02 -2.20
C ILE A 52 -8.54 6.25 -2.79
N PHE A 53 -8.43 7.30 -1.99
CA PHE A 53 -7.73 8.54 -2.32
C PHE A 53 -6.68 8.85 -1.25
N ALA A 54 -5.75 9.73 -1.58
CA ALA A 54 -4.82 10.33 -0.64
C ALA A 54 -4.76 11.85 -0.89
N ALA A 55 -4.53 12.62 0.17
CA ALA A 55 -4.25 14.04 0.08
C ALA A 55 -2.96 14.28 -0.71
N GLU A 56 -2.90 15.37 -1.46
CA GLU A 56 -1.76 15.70 -2.30
C GLU A 56 -0.48 15.87 -1.47
N GLU A 57 -0.59 16.45 -0.28
CA GLU A 57 0.51 16.64 0.65
C GLU A 57 1.06 15.29 1.16
N VAL A 58 0.18 14.31 1.38
CA VAL A 58 0.59 12.94 1.77
C VAL A 58 1.35 12.26 0.64
N LEU A 59 0.88 12.42 -0.60
CA LEU A 59 1.56 11.90 -1.78
C LEU A 59 2.89 12.62 -2.04
N ALA A 60 2.97 13.92 -1.79
CA ALA A 60 4.22 14.68 -1.94
C ALA A 60 5.27 14.27 -0.90
N GLU A 61 4.86 13.92 0.32
CA GLU A 61 5.76 13.53 1.40
C GLU A 61 6.17 12.05 1.35
N ALA A 62 5.23 11.16 1.09
CA ALA A 62 5.42 9.71 1.21
C ALA A 62 4.98 8.91 -0.03
N GLY A 63 4.59 9.59 -1.11
CA GLY A 63 4.31 8.93 -2.38
C GLY A 63 5.59 8.29 -2.93
N TYR A 64 5.45 7.05 -3.39
CA TYR A 64 6.50 6.34 -4.09
C TYR A 64 6.05 6.17 -5.54
N VAL A 65 6.87 6.66 -6.46
CA VAL A 65 6.73 6.32 -7.88
C VAL A 65 7.65 5.13 -8.08
N GLU A 66 7.07 4.00 -8.45
CA GLU A 66 7.85 2.85 -8.90
C GLU A 66 8.48 3.26 -10.23
N ASP A 67 9.78 3.54 -10.21
CA ASP A 67 10.53 3.72 -11.44
C ASP A 67 10.46 2.38 -12.16
N GLU A 68 9.76 2.32 -13.29
CA GLU A 68 9.94 1.24 -14.27
C GLU A 68 11.35 1.41 -14.88
N ASP A 69 12.39 1.25 -14.07
CA ASP A 69 13.75 1.22 -14.58
C ASP A 69 13.99 -0.21 -15.09
N PRO A 70 14.08 -0.44 -16.42
CA PRO A 70 14.39 -1.76 -16.96
C PRO A 70 15.77 -2.27 -16.50
N GLU A 71 16.61 -1.43 -15.87
CA GLU A 71 17.91 -1.81 -15.31
C GLU A 71 17.82 -2.64 -14.00
N GLU A 72 16.66 -2.69 -13.32
CA GLU A 72 16.49 -3.56 -12.13
C GLU A 72 16.19 -5.02 -12.47
N VAL A 73 15.94 -5.34 -13.75
CA VAL A 73 15.88 -6.73 -14.20
C VAL A 73 17.32 -7.24 -14.28
N PRO A 74 17.77 -8.17 -13.40
CA PRO A 74 19.12 -8.70 -13.48
C PRO A 74 19.32 -9.29 -14.88
N SER A 75 20.42 -8.89 -15.53
CA SER A 75 20.75 -9.40 -16.86
C SER A 75 20.81 -10.93 -16.85
N GLU A 76 20.58 -11.56 -18.01
CA GLU A 76 20.65 -13.02 -18.14
C GLU A 76 21.99 -13.57 -17.60
N GLU A 77 23.07 -12.83 -17.78
CA GLU A 77 24.41 -13.14 -17.27
C GLU A 77 24.49 -13.15 -15.73
N VAL A 78 23.83 -12.19 -15.05
CA VAL A 78 23.75 -12.14 -13.59
C VAL A 78 22.91 -13.31 -13.06
N VAL A 79 21.84 -13.66 -13.76
CA VAL A 79 20.97 -14.79 -13.38
C VAL A 79 21.69 -16.12 -13.55
N GLU A 80 22.49 -16.30 -14.61
CA GLU A 80 23.34 -17.48 -14.78
C GLU A 80 24.39 -17.60 -13.68
N GLN A 81 25.09 -16.52 -13.36
CA GLN A 81 26.09 -16.51 -12.28
C GLN A 81 25.46 -16.86 -10.91
N PHE A 82 24.24 -16.39 -10.66
CA PHE A 82 23.51 -16.73 -9.43
C PHE A 82 23.08 -18.20 -9.39
N ARG A 83 22.67 -18.79 -10.52
CA ARG A 83 22.35 -20.23 -10.60
C ARG A 83 23.57 -21.10 -10.35
N ASP A 84 24.70 -20.76 -10.96
CA ASP A 84 25.96 -21.47 -10.74
C ASP A 84 26.40 -21.40 -9.27
N PHE A 85 26.19 -20.25 -8.63
CA PHE A 85 26.44 -20.10 -7.20
C PHE A 85 25.55 -21.04 -6.37
N ILE A 86 24.24 -21.04 -6.59
CA ILE A 86 23.29 -21.89 -5.84
C ILE A 86 23.59 -23.38 -6.05
N ASP A 87 23.99 -23.80 -7.25
CA ASP A 87 24.32 -25.19 -7.54
C ASP A 87 25.66 -25.63 -6.91
N SER A 88 26.55 -24.68 -6.63
CA SER A 88 27.87 -24.94 -6.04
C SER A 88 27.90 -24.91 -4.51
N VAL A 89 26.92 -24.28 -3.86
CA VAL A 89 26.90 -24.08 -2.40
C VAL A 89 26.05 -25.15 -1.73
N ASN A 90 26.58 -25.76 -0.66
CA ASN A 90 25.84 -26.73 0.14
C ASN A 90 25.13 -26.02 1.30
N PRO A 91 23.99 -26.56 1.79
CA PRO A 91 23.26 -25.99 2.93
C PRO A 91 24.11 -25.78 4.19
N GLU A 92 25.18 -26.58 4.37
CA GLU A 92 26.09 -26.51 5.51
C GLU A 92 27.02 -25.27 5.46
N ASP A 93 27.24 -24.68 4.29
CA ASP A 93 28.06 -23.47 4.11
C ASP A 93 27.38 -22.19 4.63
N PHE A 94 26.07 -22.26 4.89
CA PHE A 94 25.27 -21.15 5.46
C PHE A 94 25.18 -21.20 6.99
N ALA A 95 25.71 -22.24 7.63
CA ALA A 95 25.69 -22.36 9.08
C ALA A 95 26.87 -21.59 9.70
N THR A 96 26.62 -20.38 10.18
CA THR A 96 27.43 -19.68 11.21
C THR A 96 26.56 -19.45 12.44
#